data_AF-A0A933STH7-F1
#
_entry.id   AF-A0A933STH7-F1
#
_cell.length_a   1.000
_cell.length_b   1.000
_cell.length_c   1.000
_cell.angle_alpha   90.00
_cell.angle_beta   90.00
_cell.angle_gamma   90.00
#
_symmetry.space_group_name_H-M   'P 1'
#
loop_
_entity.id
_entity.type
_entity.pdbx_description
1 polymer ?
#
loop_
_entity_poly.entity_id
_entity_poly.type
_entity_poly.pdbx_seq_one_letter_code
_entity_poly.pdbx_strand_id
1 'polypeptide(L)'
;MDERDVYRAKEAMQSVMKKGPMSLVLIIVAILVFFLFLRPWVQIGAGERGVVLNFGAVQENVLGEGLHFRVPIMQKIAIMDVKVQKAVTDAASASADLQDVTSSVALNYHVIPDKANLVYQTIGVQFKERIIDPAIQEVMKAVSARYSAEELITKRPAVSEAMRA
;
A
#
# COMPACT_ATOMS: atom_id res chain seq x y z
N MET A 1 28.90 -36.40 -4.50
CA MET A 1 27.86 -36.06 -5.50
C MET A 1 28.04 -37.08 -6.61
N ASP A 2 27.10 -38.02 -6.72
CA ASP A 2 27.29 -39.30 -7.45
C ASP A 2 27.34 -39.05 -8.97
N GLU A 3 28.32 -39.61 -9.68
CA GLU A 3 28.54 -39.39 -11.12
C GLU A 3 27.32 -39.81 -11.96
N ARG A 4 26.51 -40.73 -11.44
CA ARG A 4 25.27 -41.24 -12.06
C ARG A 4 24.18 -40.18 -12.23
N ASP A 5 24.11 -39.18 -11.34
CA ASP A 5 23.13 -38.09 -11.43
C ASP A 5 23.49 -37.10 -12.55
N VAL A 6 24.79 -36.89 -12.78
CA VAL A 6 25.32 -36.04 -13.84
C VAL A 6 25.08 -36.68 -15.22
N TYR A 7 25.22 -38.01 -15.34
CA TYR A 7 24.91 -38.74 -16.58
C TYR A 7 23.41 -38.75 -16.90
N ARG A 8 22.52 -38.91 -15.90
CA ARG A 8 21.06 -38.82 -16.11
C ARG A 8 20.59 -37.42 -16.51
N ALA A 9 21.18 -36.38 -15.91
CA ALA A 9 20.91 -34.99 -16.31
C ALA A 9 21.37 -34.73 -17.76
N LYS A 10 22.54 -35.27 -18.15
CA LYS A 10 23.02 -35.22 -19.54
C LYS A 10 22.10 -35.96 -20.51
N GLU A 11 21.63 -37.17 -20.18
CA GLU A 11 20.73 -37.95 -21.05
C GLU A 11 19.34 -37.30 -21.19
N ALA A 12 18.81 -36.71 -20.11
CA ALA A 12 17.60 -35.90 -20.17
C ALA A 12 17.78 -34.70 -21.11
N MET A 13 18.90 -33.99 -20.99
CA MET A 13 19.23 -32.84 -21.83
C MET A 13 19.48 -33.24 -23.30
N GLN A 14 20.07 -34.41 -23.55
CA GLN A 14 20.35 -34.93 -24.88
C GLN A 14 19.08 -35.43 -25.60
N SER A 15 18.11 -35.99 -24.87
CA SER A 15 16.81 -36.40 -25.44
C SER A 15 15.90 -35.21 -25.82
N VAL A 16 16.08 -34.07 -25.15
CA VAL A 16 15.45 -32.79 -25.51
C VAL A 16 16.06 -32.21 -26.78
N MET A 17 17.37 -32.40 -27.02
CA MET A 17 18.04 -31.99 -28.26
C MET A 17 17.85 -32.97 -29.44
N LYS A 18 17.51 -34.24 -29.19
CA LYS A 18 17.43 -35.29 -30.23
C LYS A 18 16.07 -35.42 -30.91
N LYS A 19 15.05 -34.70 -30.44
CA LYS A 19 13.75 -34.58 -31.11
C LYS A 19 13.79 -33.37 -32.04
N GLY A 20 13.30 -33.53 -33.28
CA GLY A 20 13.42 -32.53 -34.35
C GLY A 20 12.86 -31.14 -33.97
N PRO A 21 12.98 -30.13 -34.85
CA PRO A 21 12.60 -28.74 -34.55
C PRO A 21 11.17 -28.61 -33.99
N MET A 22 10.29 -29.54 -34.31
CA MET A 22 8.91 -29.62 -33.83
C MET A 22 8.76 -29.87 -32.31
N SER A 23 9.65 -30.62 -31.63
CA SER A 23 9.53 -30.78 -30.18
C SER A 23 10.10 -29.58 -29.42
N LEU A 24 11.11 -28.92 -29.97
CA LEU A 24 11.65 -27.69 -29.41
C LEU A 24 10.57 -26.59 -29.48
N VAL A 25 9.85 -26.51 -30.61
CA VAL A 25 8.68 -25.62 -30.78
C VAL A 25 7.59 -25.94 -29.76
N LEU A 26 7.25 -27.22 -29.54
CA LEU A 26 6.26 -27.62 -28.53
C LEU A 26 6.65 -27.24 -27.10
N ILE A 27 7.93 -27.36 -26.73
CA ILE A 27 8.43 -26.96 -25.42
C ILE A 27 8.35 -25.44 -25.24
N ILE A 28 8.74 -24.68 -26.26
CA ILE A 28 8.64 -23.20 -26.24
C ILE A 28 7.18 -22.76 -26.11
N VAL A 29 6.27 -23.38 -26.86
CA VAL A 29 4.84 -23.11 -26.78
C VAL A 29 4.29 -23.45 -25.39
N ALA A 30 4.69 -24.58 -24.81
CA ALA A 30 4.28 -24.96 -23.45
C ALA A 30 4.76 -23.95 -22.40
N ILE A 31 6.01 -23.45 -22.51
CA ILE A 31 6.56 -22.41 -21.62
C ILE A 31 5.81 -21.08 -21.81
N LEU A 32 5.49 -20.70 -23.05
CA LEU A 32 4.75 -19.48 -23.34
C LEU A 32 3.32 -19.53 -22.77
N VAL A 33 2.63 -20.66 -22.94
CA VAL A 33 1.29 -20.89 -22.39
C VAL A 33 1.32 -20.89 -20.87
N PHE A 34 2.34 -21.52 -20.27
CA PHE A 34 2.55 -21.49 -18.82
C PHE A 34 2.80 -20.07 -18.30
N PHE A 35 3.58 -19.27 -19.03
CA PHE A 35 3.82 -17.86 -18.67
C PHE A 35 2.56 -17.01 -18.78
N LEU A 36 1.73 -17.25 -19.81
CA LEU A 36 0.43 -16.58 -19.96
C LEU A 36 -0.54 -16.96 -18.83
N PHE A 37 -0.53 -18.23 -18.40
CA PHE A 37 -1.34 -18.73 -17.30
C PHE A 37 -1.05 -18.01 -15.97
N LEU A 38 0.21 -17.59 -15.77
CA LEU A 38 0.65 -16.88 -14.57
C LEU A 38 0.17 -15.41 -14.49
N ARG A 39 -0.52 -14.88 -15.52
CA ARG A 39 -1.06 -13.51 -15.57
C ARG A 39 -0.01 -12.44 -15.19
N PRO A 40 0.97 -12.16 -16.06
CA PRO A 40 2.06 -11.22 -15.79
C PRO A 40 1.63 -9.76 -15.86
N TRP A 41 0.43 -9.46 -16.34
CA TRP A 41 -0.08 -8.10 -16.47
C TRP A 41 -0.86 -7.70 -15.22
N VAL A 42 -0.62 -6.49 -14.73
CA VAL A 42 -1.43 -5.84 -13.69
C VAL A 42 -1.81 -4.46 -14.18
N GLN A 43 -3.10 -4.14 -14.06
CA GLN A 43 -3.63 -2.84 -14.34
C GLN A 43 -3.86 -2.10 -13.02
N ILE A 44 -3.36 -0.87 -12.92
CA ILE A 44 -3.56 0.02 -11.78
C ILE A 44 -4.56 1.10 -12.22
N GLY A 45 -5.58 1.33 -11.39
CA GLY A 45 -6.63 2.30 -11.66
C GLY A 45 -6.15 3.74 -11.54
N ALA A 46 -6.92 4.67 -12.08
CA ALA A 46 -6.67 6.10 -11.90
C ALA A 46 -6.84 6.49 -10.42
N GLY A 47 -5.88 7.26 -9.90
CA GLY A 47 -5.83 7.66 -8.49
C GLY A 47 -5.44 6.53 -7.54
N GLU A 48 -4.85 5.45 -8.05
CA GLU A 48 -4.24 4.39 -7.26
C GLU A 48 -2.74 4.30 -7.57
N ARG A 49 -1.98 3.70 -6.65
CA ARG A 49 -0.56 3.42 -6.82
C ARG A 49 -0.26 1.98 -6.45
N GLY A 50 0.56 1.32 -7.27
CA GLY A 50 0.98 -0.06 -7.04
C GLY A 50 2.30 -0.11 -6.28
N VAL A 51 2.25 -0.58 -5.03
CA VAL A 51 3.45 -0.88 -4.25
C VAL A 51 3.95 -2.27 -4.63
N VAL A 52 5.19 -2.37 -5.12
CA VAL A 52 5.78 -3.64 -5.54
C VAL A 52 6.43 -4.33 -4.34
N LEU A 53 6.10 -5.59 -4.12
CA LEU A 53 6.73 -6.46 -3.14
C LEU A 53 7.47 -7.60 -3.85
N ASN A 54 8.79 -7.67 -3.66
CA ASN A 54 9.62 -8.78 -4.14
C ASN A 54 9.81 -9.79 -3.00
N PHE A 55 9.20 -10.97 -3.08
CA PHE A 55 9.22 -11.99 -2.03
C PHE A 55 8.87 -11.43 -0.61
N GLY A 56 8.03 -10.39 -0.55
CA GLY A 56 7.64 -9.72 0.70
C GLY A 56 8.44 -8.46 1.04
N ALA A 57 9.55 -8.19 0.36
CA ALA A 57 10.30 -6.95 0.52
C ALA A 57 9.70 -5.82 -0.33
N VAL A 58 9.28 -4.74 0.31
CA VAL A 58 8.77 -3.53 -0.36
C VAL A 58 9.88 -2.89 -1.18
N GLN A 59 9.59 -2.57 -2.44
CA GLN A 59 10.52 -1.90 -3.34
C GLN A 59 10.34 -0.39 -3.29
N GLU A 60 11.39 0.34 -3.62
CA GLU A 60 11.36 1.82 -3.68
C GLU A 60 10.48 2.33 -4.83
N ASN A 61 10.44 1.58 -5.93
CA ASN A 61 9.67 1.96 -7.11
C ASN A 61 8.16 1.73 -6.88
N VAL A 62 7.41 2.83 -6.94
CA VAL A 62 5.95 2.84 -6.94
C VAL A 62 5.45 2.86 -8.38
N LEU A 63 4.58 1.91 -8.73
CA LEU A 63 3.93 1.86 -10.03
C LEU A 63 2.80 2.89 -10.10
N GLY A 64 2.77 3.63 -11.21
CA GLY A 64 1.72 4.60 -11.51
C GLY A 64 0.43 3.94 -11.99
N GLU A 65 -0.50 4.77 -12.45
CA GLU A 65 -1.71 4.31 -13.13
C GLU A 65 -1.40 3.76 -14.53
N GLY A 66 -2.14 2.74 -14.95
CA GLY A 66 -1.96 2.09 -16.25
C GLY A 66 -1.56 0.61 -16.16
N LEU A 67 -1.10 0.07 -17.29
CA LEU A 67 -0.75 -1.33 -17.42
C LEU A 67 0.74 -1.54 -17.11
N HIS A 68 1.03 -2.36 -16.10
CA HIS A 68 2.37 -2.72 -15.69
C HIS A 68 2.60 -4.22 -15.80
N PHE A 69 3.85 -4.57 -16.09
CA PHE A 69 4.30 -5.95 -16.12
C PHE A 69 4.86 -6.33 -14.75
N ARG A 70 4.44 -7.48 -14.22
CA ARG A 70 4.96 -8.09 -13.00
C ARG A 70 5.47 -9.49 -13.29
N VAL A 71 6.45 -9.92 -12.50
CA VAL A 71 6.91 -11.31 -12.48
C VAL A 71 6.03 -12.12 -11.51
N PRO A 72 5.14 -13.03 -11.97
CA PRO A 72 4.04 -13.55 -11.15
C PRO A 72 4.40 -14.37 -9.91
N ILE A 73 5.64 -14.86 -9.82
CA ILE A 73 6.14 -15.70 -8.73
C ILE A 73 6.89 -14.85 -7.68
N MET A 74 7.67 -13.87 -8.14
CA MET A 74 8.50 -13.03 -7.30
C MET A 74 7.77 -11.78 -6.82
N GLN A 75 6.94 -11.19 -7.67
CA GLN A 75 6.37 -9.86 -7.48
C GLN A 75 4.88 -9.94 -7.14
N LYS A 76 4.54 -9.33 -6.00
CA LYS A 76 3.17 -8.99 -5.63
C LYS A 76 3.00 -7.49 -5.71
N ILE A 77 1.87 -7.02 -6.21
CA ILE A 77 1.56 -5.60 -6.29
C ILE A 77 0.42 -5.34 -5.31
N ALA A 78 0.68 -4.53 -4.29
CA ALA A 78 -0.35 -4.04 -3.38
C ALA A 78 -0.84 -2.69 -3.90
N ILE A 79 -2.14 -2.61 -4.19
CA ILE A 79 -2.77 -1.38 -4.68
C ILE A 79 -3.10 -0.51 -3.47
N MET A 80 -2.72 0.76 -3.53
CA MET A 80 -3.03 1.74 -2.52
C MET A 80 -3.71 2.95 -3.14
N ASP A 81 -4.83 3.37 -2.54
CA ASP A 81 -5.56 4.55 -2.98
C ASP A 81 -4.83 5.82 -2.53
N VAL A 82 -4.57 6.72 -3.48
CA VAL A 82 -3.91 8.00 -3.24
C VAL A 82 -4.86 9.19 -3.42
N LYS A 83 -6.16 8.93 -3.61
CA LYS A 83 -7.20 9.95 -3.65
C LYS A 83 -7.38 10.60 -2.29
N VAL A 84 -8.01 11.77 -2.30
CA VAL A 84 -8.44 12.45 -1.08
C VAL A 84 -9.53 11.64 -0.41
N GLN A 85 -9.28 11.26 0.84
CA GLN A 85 -10.18 10.51 1.69
C GLN A 85 -10.59 11.38 2.88
N LYS A 86 -11.80 11.17 3.37
CA LYS A 86 -12.33 11.83 4.55
C LYS A 86 -12.25 10.87 5.74
N ALA A 87 -11.44 11.20 6.74
CA ALA A 87 -11.53 10.59 8.07
C ALA A 87 -12.51 11.42 8.92
N VAL A 88 -13.39 10.73 9.63
CA VAL A 88 -14.19 11.32 10.70
C VAL A 88 -13.85 10.55 11.96
N THR A 89 -13.50 11.29 13.00
CA THR A 89 -13.05 10.74 14.27
C THR A 89 -13.69 11.53 15.40
N ASP A 90 -14.35 10.82 16.30
CA ASP A 90 -14.89 11.41 17.51
C ASP A 90 -13.76 11.54 18.54
N ALA A 91 -13.55 12.76 18.99
CA ALA A 91 -12.53 13.10 19.96
C ALA A 91 -13.18 13.53 21.28
N ALA A 92 -12.78 12.89 22.36
CA ALA A 92 -13.14 13.27 23.72
C ALA A 92 -11.94 13.96 24.38
N SER A 93 -12.20 15.10 24.99
CA SER A 93 -11.18 15.98 25.57
C SER A 93 -11.77 16.80 26.73
N ALA A 94 -10.92 17.52 27.46
CA ALA A 94 -11.34 18.50 28.46
C ALA A 94 -10.96 19.91 27.99
N SER A 95 -11.80 20.88 28.33
CA SER A 95 -11.53 22.30 28.11
C SER A 95 -10.61 22.89 29.18
N ALA A 96 -10.17 24.13 28.98
CA ALA A 96 -9.35 24.87 29.95
C ALA A 96 -10.04 25.06 31.32
N ASP A 97 -11.38 25.12 31.33
CA ASP A 97 -12.23 25.26 32.52
C ASP A 97 -12.76 23.92 33.05
N LEU A 98 -12.07 22.82 32.72
CA LEU A 98 -12.32 21.47 33.22
C LEU A 98 -13.72 20.92 32.90
N GLN A 99 -14.27 21.28 31.73
CA GLN A 99 -15.49 20.69 31.22
C GLN A 99 -15.17 19.58 30.22
N ASP A 100 -15.97 18.51 30.25
CA ASP A 100 -15.88 17.45 29.26
C ASP A 100 -16.42 17.92 27.90
N VAL A 101 -15.61 17.76 26.86
CA VAL A 101 -15.92 18.16 25.49
C VAL A 101 -15.80 16.96 24.57
N THR A 102 -16.91 16.64 23.91
CA THR A 102 -16.97 15.66 22.82
C THR A 102 -17.17 16.41 21.51
N SER A 103 -16.36 16.08 20.51
CA SER A 103 -16.41 16.74 19.20
C SER A 103 -16.07 15.75 18.10
N SER A 104 -16.83 15.83 17.00
CA SER A 104 -16.54 15.05 15.79
C SER A 104 -15.68 15.88 14.84
N VAL A 105 -14.47 15.40 14.56
CA VAL A 105 -13.49 16.09 13.73
C VAL A 105 -13.40 15.38 12.39
N ALA A 106 -13.56 16.14 11.31
CA ALA A 106 -13.40 15.65 9.96
C ALA A 106 -12.09 16.15 9.36
N LEU A 107 -11.23 15.22 8.93
CA LEU A 107 -9.97 15.50 8.26
C LEU A 107 -10.01 14.94 6.85
N ASN A 108 -9.72 15.79 5.87
CA ASN A 108 -9.42 15.32 4.52
C ASN A 108 -7.92 15.09 4.41
N TYR A 109 -7.52 13.91 3.99
CA TYR A 109 -6.12 13.53 3.82
C TYR A 109 -5.94 12.73 2.54
N HIS A 110 -4.72 12.65 2.05
CA HIS A 110 -4.36 11.76 0.95
C HIS A 110 -2.93 11.28 1.15
N VAL A 111 -2.60 10.11 0.61
CA VAL A 111 -1.23 9.64 0.57
C VAL A 111 -0.48 10.37 -0.54
N ILE A 112 0.76 10.75 -0.29
CA ILE A 112 1.64 11.30 -1.33
C ILE A 112 1.96 10.16 -2.30
N PRO A 113 1.61 10.26 -3.59
CA PRO A 113 1.72 9.13 -4.52
C PRO A 113 3.13 8.53 -4.61
N ASP A 114 4.15 9.38 -4.58
CA ASP A 114 5.55 8.97 -4.71
C ASP A 114 6.11 8.29 -3.44
N LYS A 115 5.42 8.42 -2.30
CA LYS A 115 5.82 7.83 -1.01
C LYS A 115 4.88 6.72 -0.56
N ALA A 116 4.07 6.20 -1.48
CA ALA A 116 3.09 5.16 -1.21
C ALA A 116 3.74 3.87 -0.64
N ASN A 117 4.90 3.49 -1.17
CA ASN A 117 5.69 2.37 -0.68
C ASN A 117 6.10 2.53 0.79
N LEU A 118 6.55 3.73 1.19
CA LEU A 118 6.98 4.01 2.57
C LEU A 118 5.81 3.87 3.53
N VAL A 119 4.67 4.49 3.22
CA VAL A 119 3.45 4.40 4.03
C VAL A 119 3.02 2.94 4.21
N TYR A 120 3.03 2.17 3.11
CA TYR A 120 2.69 0.75 3.15
C TYR A 120 3.67 -0.05 4.02
N GLN A 121 4.97 0.24 3.96
CA GLN A 121 5.99 -0.45 4.72
C GLN A 121 5.95 -0.11 6.22
N THR A 122 5.77 1.16 6.57
CA THR A 122 5.87 1.63 7.97
C THR A 122 4.56 1.48 8.73
N ILE A 123 3.43 1.70 8.08
CA ILE A 123 2.12 1.79 8.74
C ILE A 123 1.18 0.66 8.27
N GLY A 124 1.30 0.29 6.99
CA GLY A 124 0.38 -0.60 6.31
C GLY A 124 -0.87 0.11 5.79
N VAL A 125 -1.90 -0.67 5.46
CA VAL A 125 -3.15 -0.16 4.86
C VAL A 125 -4.10 0.49 5.87
N GLN A 126 -3.95 0.20 7.16
CA GLN A 126 -4.79 0.70 8.26
C GLN A 126 -4.18 1.96 8.90
N PHE A 127 -3.80 2.94 8.07
CA PHE A 127 -3.18 4.17 8.58
C PHE A 127 -4.18 5.09 9.30
N LYS A 128 -5.49 4.97 9.02
CA LYS A 128 -6.52 5.76 9.70
C LYS A 128 -6.53 5.44 11.20
N GLU A 129 -6.74 4.17 11.54
CA GLU A 129 -6.90 3.72 12.92
C GLU A 129 -5.57 3.80 13.69
N ARG A 130 -4.45 3.56 13.01
CA ARG A 130 -3.13 3.46 13.64
C ARG A 130 -2.46 4.82 13.86
N ILE A 131 -2.70 5.81 12.99
CA ILE A 131 -2.00 7.11 13.01
C ILE A 131 -2.97 8.28 13.05
N ILE A 132 -3.94 8.33 12.14
CA ILE A 132 -4.82 9.51 11.99
C ILE A 132 -5.71 9.70 13.22
N ASP A 133 -6.41 8.64 13.65
CA ASP A 133 -7.34 8.72 14.78
C ASP A 133 -6.63 9.13 16.08
N PRO A 134 -5.48 8.53 16.48
CA PRO A 134 -4.71 9.00 17.63
C PRO A 134 -4.18 10.43 17.50
N ALA A 135 -3.67 10.82 16.32
CA ALA A 135 -3.15 12.16 16.09
C ALA A 135 -4.24 13.23 16.24
N ILE A 136 -5.45 12.97 15.70
CA ILE A 136 -6.61 13.87 15.89
C ILE A 136 -6.96 13.99 17.37
N GLN A 137 -6.95 12.90 18.13
CA GLN A 137 -7.24 12.94 19.57
C GLN A 137 -6.18 13.72 20.36
N GLU A 138 -4.90 13.55 20.02
CA GLU A 138 -3.80 14.27 20.66
C GLU A 138 -3.89 15.78 20.39
N VAL A 139 -4.07 16.17 19.13
CA VAL A 139 -4.23 17.58 18.74
C VAL A 139 -5.48 18.18 19.39
N MET A 140 -6.61 17.46 19.37
CA MET A 140 -7.84 17.95 20.01
C MET A 140 -7.63 18.21 21.50
N LYS A 141 -7.00 17.28 22.23
CA LYS A 141 -6.69 17.46 23.66
C LYS A 141 -5.75 18.64 23.91
N ALA A 142 -4.74 18.82 23.05
CA ALA A 142 -3.77 19.91 23.19
C ALA A 142 -4.39 21.29 22.92
N VAL A 143 -5.30 21.37 21.95
CA VAL A 143 -6.00 22.60 21.59
C VAL A 143 -7.13 22.91 22.57
N SER A 144 -7.95 21.92 22.94
CA SER A 144 -9.09 22.11 23.85
C SER A 144 -8.65 22.62 25.22
N ALA A 145 -7.48 22.18 25.70
CA ALA A 145 -6.91 22.64 26.96
C ALA A 145 -6.57 24.14 27.00
N ARG A 146 -6.56 24.84 25.86
CA ARG A 146 -6.26 26.27 25.75
C ARG A 146 -7.50 27.17 25.69
N TYR A 147 -8.69 26.59 25.55
CA TYR A 147 -9.95 27.31 25.37
C TYR A 147 -10.99 26.85 26.39
N SER A 148 -11.86 27.75 26.87
CA SER A 148 -13.02 27.33 27.67
C SER A 148 -14.05 26.59 26.81
N ALA A 149 -14.98 25.85 27.42
CA ALA A 149 -16.04 25.16 26.69
C ALA A 149 -16.90 26.11 25.83
N GLU A 150 -17.17 27.32 26.33
CA GLU A 150 -17.87 28.37 25.58
C GLU A 150 -17.06 28.83 24.36
N GLU A 151 -15.75 29.01 24.51
CA GLU A 151 -14.85 29.44 23.44
C GLU A 151 -14.72 28.40 22.34
N LEU A 152 -14.77 27.10 22.68
CA LEU A 152 -14.75 26.03 21.68
C LEU A 152 -15.95 26.09 20.72
N ILE A 153 -17.07 26.67 21.17
CA ILE A 153 -18.27 26.89 20.34
C ILE A 153 -18.18 28.24 19.63
N THR A 154 -17.93 29.32 20.38
CA THR A 154 -18.00 30.70 19.87
C THR A 154 -16.81 31.07 18.98
N LYS A 155 -15.63 30.50 19.24
CA LYS A 155 -14.38 30.73 18.49
C LYS A 155 -13.98 29.54 17.63
N ARG A 156 -14.95 28.73 17.18
CA ARG A 156 -14.72 27.54 16.33
C ARG A 156 -13.75 27.77 15.15
N PRO A 157 -13.77 28.91 14.42
CA PRO A 157 -12.81 29.15 13.35
C PRO A 157 -11.35 29.22 13.85
N ALA A 158 -11.11 29.87 15.00
CA ALA A 158 -9.78 29.98 15.60
C ALA A 158 -9.29 28.63 16.12
N VAL A 159 -10.18 27.85 16.73
CA VAL A 159 -9.90 26.48 17.18
C VAL A 159 -9.55 25.57 16.00
N SER A 160 -10.32 25.64 14.92
CA SER A 160 -10.05 24.86 13.70
C SER A 160 -8.71 25.21 13.07
N GLU A 161 -8.27 26.46 13.17
CA GLU A 161 -6.96 26.88 12.67
C GLU A 161 -5.84 26.40 13.60
N ALA A 162 -6.02 26.49 14.91
CA ALA A 162 -5.08 25.96 15.88
C ALA A 162 -4.88 24.43 15.78
N MET A 163 -5.86 23.69 15.27
CA MET A 163 -5.73 22.25 15.00
C MET A 163 -4.97 21.92 13.70
N ARG A 164 -4.81 22.88 12.78
CA ARG A 164 -4.07 22.69 11.52
C ARG A 164 -2.60 23.05 11.63
N ALA A 165 -2.27 23.95 12.57
CA ALA A 165 -0.92 24.44 12.84
C ALA A 165 -0.09 23.40 13.59
#